data_AF-A0A2V7DKU8-F1
#
_entry.id   AF-A0A2V7DKU8-F1
#
_cell.length_a   1.000
_cell.length_b   1.000
_cell.length_c   1.000
_cell.angle_alpha   90.00
_cell.angle_beta   90.00
_cell.angle_gamma   90.00
#
_symmetry.space_group_name_H-M   'P 1'
#
loop_
_entity.id
_entity.type
_entity.pdbx_description
1 polymer ?
#
loop_
_entity_poly.entity_id
_entity_poly.type
_entity_poly.pdbx_seq_one_letter_code
_entity_poly.pdbx_strand_id
1 'polypeptide(L)'
;MTARSERLLTALETELTNVSKLEHVLARTRVVLREHATRLRLGEDAEIVMTGLRFNVPAETGLALLERVDPVLSPGFVDGADDDN
;
A
#
# COMPACT_ATOMS: atom_id res chain seq x y z
N MET A 1 -3.06 -32.29 -28.69
CA MET A 1 -3.58 -31.72 -27.43
C MET A 1 -5.10 -31.77 -27.46
N THR A 2 -5.78 -31.73 -26.31
CA THR A 2 -7.25 -31.61 -26.29
C THR A 2 -7.65 -30.14 -26.19
N ALA A 3 -8.82 -29.77 -26.73
CA ALA A 3 -9.35 -28.40 -26.60
C ALA A 3 -9.57 -27.95 -25.14
N ARG A 4 -9.66 -28.89 -24.19
CA ARG A 4 -9.67 -28.57 -22.76
C ARG A 4 -8.28 -28.23 -22.23
N SER A 5 -7.26 -28.99 -22.63
CA SER A 5 -5.86 -28.75 -22.25
C SER A 5 -5.36 -27.41 -22.77
N GLU A 6 -5.69 -27.05 -24.02
CA GLU A 6 -5.33 -25.76 -24.61
C GLU A 6 -5.97 -24.58 -23.86
N ARG A 7 -7.27 -24.65 -23.57
CA ARG A 7 -7.97 -23.62 -22.78
C ARG A 7 -7.36 -23.44 -21.39
N LEU A 8 -7.00 -24.54 -20.73
CA LEU A 8 -6.36 -24.49 -19.42
C LEU A 8 -4.97 -23.83 -19.51
N LEU A 9 -4.16 -24.19 -20.51
CA LEU A 9 -2.84 -23.60 -20.71
C LEU A 9 -2.94 -22.08 -20.89
N THR A 10 -3.83 -21.60 -21.76
CA THR A 10 -4.03 -20.16 -21.98
C THR A 10 -4.50 -19.43 -20.71
N ALA A 11 -5.37 -20.05 -19.92
CA ALA A 11 -5.79 -19.49 -18.64
C ALA A 11 -4.62 -19.37 -17.66
N LEU A 12 -3.77 -20.40 -17.57
CA LEU A 12 -2.58 -20.38 -16.72
C LEU A 12 -1.57 -19.29 -17.16
N GLU A 13 -1.31 -19.15 -18.46
CA GLU A 13 -0.42 -18.12 -18.99
C GLU A 13 -0.94 -16.70 -18.72
N THR A 14 -2.27 -16.53 -18.77
CA THR A 14 -2.92 -15.26 -18.42
C THR A 14 -2.73 -14.95 -16.93
N GLU A 15 -2.95 -15.92 -16.05
CA GLU A 15 -2.76 -15.72 -14.61
C GLU A 15 -1.29 -15.48 -14.25
N LEU A 16 -0.34 -16.17 -14.89
CA LEU A 16 1.10 -15.89 -14.70
C LEU A 16 1.45 -14.45 -15.10
N THR A 17 0.86 -13.94 -16.17
CA THR A 17 1.02 -12.55 -16.59
C THR A 17 0.42 -11.58 -15.57
N ASN A 18 -0.74 -11.90 -15.02
CA ASN A 18 -1.39 -11.09 -13.98
C ASN A 18 -0.54 -11.04 -12.69
N VAL A 19 -0.05 -12.20 -12.23
CA VAL A 19 0.85 -12.31 -11.07
C VAL A 19 2.12 -11.49 -11.30
N SER A 20 2.75 -11.60 -12.47
CA SER A 20 3.96 -10.83 -12.80
C SER A 20 3.74 -9.31 -12.71
N LYS A 21 2.55 -8.82 -13.13
CA LYS A 21 2.19 -7.40 -12.97
C LYS A 21 2.04 -7.01 -11.50
N LEU A 22 1.40 -7.86 -10.69
CA LEU A 22 1.27 -7.62 -9.25
C LEU A 22 2.63 -7.58 -8.56
N GLU A 23 3.53 -8.50 -8.88
CA GLU A 23 4.91 -8.51 -8.38
C GLU A 23 5.64 -7.21 -8.72
N HIS A 24 5.49 -6.72 -9.97
CA HIS A 24 6.09 -5.46 -10.38
C HIS A 24 5.54 -4.27 -9.58
N VAL A 25 4.22 -4.20 -9.38
CA VAL A 25 3.59 -3.14 -8.55
C VAL A 25 4.14 -3.21 -7.13
N LEU A 26 4.15 -4.38 -6.50
CA LEU A 26 4.68 -4.57 -5.14
C LEU A 26 6.15 -4.19 -5.02
N ALA A 27 6.97 -4.53 -6.02
CA ALA A 27 8.38 -4.15 -6.05
C ALA A 27 8.56 -2.64 -6.11
N ARG A 28 7.80 -1.94 -6.97
CA ARG A 28 7.80 -0.47 -7.04
C ARG A 28 7.33 0.17 -5.74
N THR A 29 6.21 -0.29 -5.18
CA THR A 29 5.69 0.21 -3.91
C THR A 29 6.72 0.07 -2.79
N ARG A 30 7.41 -1.07 -2.71
CA ARG A 30 8.48 -1.28 -1.72
C ARG A 30 9.61 -0.26 -1.84
N VAL A 31 10.02 0.08 -3.06
CA VAL A 31 11.07 1.10 -3.29
C VAL A 31 10.59 2.47 -2.79
N VAL A 32 9.40 2.90 -3.19
CA VAL A 32 8.80 4.18 -2.76
C VAL A 32 8.69 4.27 -1.24
N LEU A 33 8.18 3.22 -0.59
CA LEU A 33 8.08 3.18 0.88
C LEU A 33 9.44 3.32 1.57
N ARG A 34 10.49 2.66 1.04
CA ARG A 34 11.85 2.75 1.59
C ARG A 34 12.46 4.14 1.41
N GLU A 35 12.24 4.76 0.26
CA GLU A 35 12.70 6.11 -0.03
C GLU A 35 12.06 7.11 0.95
N HIS A 36 10.74 7.09 1.08
CA HIS A 36 10.02 7.98 1.99
C HIS A 36 10.33 7.71 3.47
N ALA A 37 10.53 6.44 3.86
CA ALA A 37 11.00 6.12 5.21
C ALA A 37 12.41 6.67 5.48
N THR A 38 13.28 6.70 4.46
CA THR A 38 14.62 7.29 4.57
C THR A 38 14.53 8.81 4.70
N ARG A 39 13.68 9.45 3.89
CA ARG A 39 13.40 10.90 3.97
C ARG A 39 12.92 11.33 5.36
N LEU A 40 11.96 10.60 5.94
CA LEU A 40 11.51 10.84 7.33
C LEU A 40 12.67 10.72 8.34
N ARG A 41 13.52 9.69 8.21
CA ARG A 41 14.69 9.51 9.11
C ARG A 41 15.71 10.64 9.00
N LEU A 42 15.77 11.33 7.86
CA LEU A 42 16.62 12.49 7.64
C LEU A 42 15.99 13.81 8.11
N GLY A 43 14.79 13.76 8.71
CA GLY A 43 14.11 14.92 9.27
C GLY A 43 13.17 15.64 8.31
N GLU A 44 12.77 15.00 7.21
CA GLU A 44 11.75 15.58 6.34
C GLU A 44 10.38 15.62 6.99
N ASP A 45 9.61 16.67 6.67
CA ASP A 45 8.27 16.89 7.17
C ASP A 45 7.31 15.74 6.81
N ALA A 46 6.52 15.32 7.80
CA ALA A 46 5.64 14.17 7.69
C ALA A 46 4.48 14.40 6.72
N GLU A 47 3.94 15.63 6.62
CA GLU A 47 2.87 15.97 5.69
C GLU A 47 3.36 15.92 4.24
N ILE A 48 4.59 16.38 4.00
CA ILE A 48 5.24 16.26 2.69
C ILE A 48 5.42 14.79 2.30
N VAL A 49 5.89 13.96 3.23
CA VAL A 49 6.06 12.53 2.99
C VAL A 49 4.74 11.82 2.75
N MET A 50 3.71 12.08 3.57
CA MET A 50 2.38 11.51 3.41
C MET A 50 1.74 11.91 2.09
N THR A 51 1.87 13.19 1.70
CA THR A 51 1.44 13.69 0.39
C THR A 51 2.14 12.93 -0.74
N GLY A 52 3.46 12.78 -0.67
CA GLY A 52 4.25 12.05 -1.66
C GLY A 52 3.85 10.58 -1.78
N LEU A 53 3.64 9.91 -0.65
CA LEU A 53 3.18 8.52 -0.61
C LEU A 53 1.83 8.36 -1.31
N ARG A 54 0.87 9.25 -1.02
CA ARG A 54 -0.51 9.20 -1.56
C ARG A 54 -0.57 9.22 -3.10
N PHE A 55 0.42 9.80 -3.77
CA PHE A 55 0.51 9.82 -5.24
C PHE A 55 1.30 8.65 -5.84
N ASN A 56 2.16 8.00 -5.06
CA ASN A 56 3.15 7.06 -5.60
C ASN A 56 2.93 5.60 -5.17
N VAL A 57 2.05 5.34 -4.20
CA VAL A 57 1.68 3.98 -3.77
C VAL A 57 0.25 3.63 -4.17
N PRO A 58 -0.10 2.34 -4.28
CA PRO A 58 -1.49 1.90 -4.49
C PRO A 58 -2.43 2.45 -3.41
N ALA A 59 -3.69 2.70 -3.77
CA ALA A 59 -4.67 3.33 -2.91
C ALA A 59 -4.85 2.58 -1.57
N GLU A 60 -4.86 1.25 -1.61
CA GLU A 60 -5.00 0.40 -0.41
C GLU A 60 -3.81 0.56 0.53
N THR A 61 -2.60 0.72 -0.03
CA THR A 61 -1.39 0.96 0.78
C THR A 61 -1.43 2.35 1.41
N GLY A 62 -1.84 3.37 0.66
CA GLY A 62 -1.98 4.74 1.16
C GLY A 62 -3.02 4.83 2.28
N LEU A 63 -4.18 4.21 2.10
CA LEU A 63 -5.24 4.17 3.11
C LEU A 63 -4.77 3.47 4.39
N ALA A 64 -4.16 2.29 4.27
CA ALA A 64 -3.66 1.55 5.42
C ALA A 64 -2.53 2.28 6.17
N LEU A 65 -1.79 3.19 5.51
CA LEU A 65 -0.83 4.05 6.19
C LEU A 65 -1.54 5.18 6.95
N LEU A 66 -2.54 5.82 6.34
CA LEU A 66 -3.34 6.86 7.00
C LEU A 66 -4.01 6.33 8.26
N GLU A 67 -4.66 5.16 8.20
CA GLU A 67 -5.31 4.52 9.35
C GLU A 67 -4.36 4.26 10.53
N ARG A 68 -3.06 4.02 10.25
CA ARG A 68 -2.06 3.76 11.29
C ARG A 68 -1.44 5.02 11.89
N VAL A 69 -1.48 6.13 11.17
CA VAL A 69 -0.86 7.40 11.58
C VAL A 69 -1.90 8.32 12.21
N ASP A 70 -3.14 8.29 11.72
CA ASP A 70 -4.24 9.06 12.28
C ASP A 70 -5.03 8.20 13.28
N PRO A 71 -4.92 8.48 14.59
CA PRO A 71 -5.67 7.74 15.60
C PRO A 71 -7.18 7.91 15.42
N VAL A 72 -7.70 9.02 14.89
CA VAL A 72 -9.14 9.22 14.63
C VAL A 72 -9.66 8.23 13.59
N LEU A 73 -8.80 7.78 12.68
CA LEU A 73 -9.11 6.80 11.64
C LEU A 73 -8.81 5.36 12.08
N SER A 74 -8.20 5.16 13.25
CA SER A 74 -7.96 3.82 13.81
C SER A 74 -9.25 3.24 14.42
N PRO A 75 -9.64 1.99 14.09
CA PRO A 75 -10.79 1.33 14.70
C PRO A 75 -10.47 1.02 16.18
N GLY A 76 -10.85 1.93 17.08
CA GLY A 76 -10.59 1.83 18.51
C GLY A 76 -10.29 3.15 19.22
N PHE A 77 -10.29 4.29 18.53
CA PHE A 77 -10.16 5.58 19.17
C PHE A 77 -11.39 5.91 20.03
N VAL A 78 -11.21 5.74 21.34
CA VAL A 78 -12.09 6.34 22.34
C VAL A 78 -11.47 7.70 22.65
N ASP A 79 -12.21 8.77 22.36
CA ASP A 79 -11.86 10.14 22.74
C ASP A 79 -11.93 10.23 24.27
N GLY A 80 -10.88 9.77 24.94
CA GLY A 80 -10.71 9.81 26.38
C GLY A 80 -10.08 11.12 26.81
N ALA A 81 -10.78 12.22 26.53
CA ALA A 81 -10.57 13.49 27.22
C ALA A 81 -11.86 13.83 27.97
N ASP A 82 -12.21 12.98 28.93
CA ASP A 82 -13.08 13.39 30.02
C ASP A 82 -12.37 14.51 30.79
N ASP A 83 -13.14 15.57 31.04
CA ASP A 83 -13.03 16.53 32.13
C ASP A 83 -12.19 16.04 33.31
N ASP A 84 -11.21 16.84 33.74
CA ASP A 84 -10.93 17.01 35.17
C ASP A 84 -10.09 18.28 35.46
N ASN A 85 -10.82 19.28 35.97
CA ASN A 85 -10.50 20.36 36.92
C ASN A 85 -9.44 21.44 36.60
#